data_AF-A0A382F953-F1
#
_entry.id   AF-A0A382F953-F1
#
_cell.length_a   1.000
_cell.length_b   1.000
_cell.length_c   1.000
_cell.angle_alpha   90.00
_cell.angle_beta   90.00
_cell.angle_gamma   90.00
#
_symmetry.space_group_name_H-M   'P 1'
#
loop_
_entity.id
_entity.type
_entity.pdbx_description
1 polymer ?
#
loop_
_entity_poly.entity_id
_entity_poly.type
_entity_poly.pdbx_seq_one_letter_code
_entity_poly.pdbx_strand_id
1 'polypeptide(L)'
;MIFFITGFSELCAESGIVWKRTDKSGVVLSTAVSATLPVMLEKLFQEFALYPEKIKVDSSVTGIPEVKEVRGHNPETVLSLLLLRHDLTLVSQQDRHLIISRKDAWRHRPFRKILNSPVFLEKILGELSKVGQIALHFDSDKIQGRKVQRNLNYSSIEDAIFDLASHQNAVVVYYPRLHVLEWTQDPTLVTKSVVLSSASQKQVQSFLTEIRKELEEIRLVHDSYPTEKSLILRGSEESVVLTVQLIEQWESGLEKVSSADVDPFPASPSVESEGIEPKLFPETRIVRLKLKYLSVGPQTVQSNGQPLTIPGVEESLRKALQQRLEDETEIPPLRPQIIPDLLGNSLILEGSKTHVDWLEKLV
;
A
#
# COMPACT_ATOMS: atom_id res chain seq x y z
N MET A 1 -28.16 36.48 -17.14
CA MET A 1 -27.51 35.18 -16.84
C MET A 1 -27.24 34.51 -18.19
N ILE A 2 -26.05 34.74 -18.75
CA ILE A 2 -25.63 34.19 -20.04
C ILE A 2 -24.24 33.60 -19.77
N PHE A 3 -24.13 32.28 -19.73
CA PHE A 3 -22.84 31.62 -19.81
C PHE A 3 -22.69 31.12 -21.24
N PHE A 4 -21.90 31.86 -22.01
CA PHE A 4 -21.34 31.41 -23.28
C PHE A 4 -20.38 30.26 -23.00
N ILE A 5 -20.71 29.05 -23.45
CA ILE A 5 -19.75 27.96 -23.57
C ILE A 5 -19.04 28.16 -24.92
N THR A 6 -18.01 29.00 -24.92
CA THR A 6 -17.00 29.01 -25.98
C THR A 6 -16.03 27.87 -25.72
N GLY A 7 -16.11 26.81 -26.52
CA GLY A 7 -15.20 25.67 -26.42
C GLY A 7 -15.49 24.54 -27.41
N PHE A 8 -15.94 24.86 -28.63
CA PHE A 8 -16.07 23.89 -29.71
C PHE A 8 -15.01 24.16 -30.77
N SER A 9 -13.74 23.94 -30.43
CA SER A 9 -12.62 23.99 -31.39
C SER A 9 -11.37 23.33 -30.79
N GLU A 10 -11.39 22.00 -30.57
CA GLU A 10 -10.18 21.13 -30.46
C GLU A 10 -10.56 19.65 -30.14
N LEU A 11 -11.57 19.09 -30.81
CA LEU A 11 -12.09 17.74 -30.51
C LEU A 11 -11.53 16.63 -31.43
N CYS A 12 -10.31 16.78 -31.96
CA CYS A 12 -9.63 15.73 -32.73
C CYS A 12 -8.52 15.00 -31.95
N ALA A 13 -8.39 15.24 -30.63
CA ALA A 13 -7.27 14.70 -29.83
C ALA A 13 -7.64 14.15 -28.44
N GLU A 14 -8.90 14.24 -27.98
CA GLU A 14 -9.21 13.99 -26.56
C GLU A 14 -9.25 12.51 -26.16
N SER A 15 -9.60 11.59 -27.07
CA SER A 15 -9.64 10.15 -26.75
C SER A 15 -8.31 9.42 -27.00
N GLY A 16 -7.45 9.92 -27.90
CA GLY A 16 -6.24 9.23 -28.35
C GLY A 16 -6.49 7.94 -29.15
N ILE A 17 -7.76 7.60 -29.42
CA ILE A 17 -8.14 6.44 -30.23
C ILE A 17 -8.11 6.84 -31.70
N VAL A 18 -7.45 6.02 -32.53
CA VAL A 18 -7.46 6.21 -34.00
C VAL A 18 -8.68 5.51 -34.60
N TRP A 19 -9.57 6.29 -35.22
CA TRP A 19 -10.80 5.81 -35.83
C TRP A 19 -10.61 5.52 -37.33
N LYS A 20 -11.32 4.51 -37.84
CA LYS A 20 -11.43 4.25 -39.29
C LYS A 20 -12.15 5.43 -39.95
N ARG A 21 -11.75 5.80 -41.18
CA ARG A 21 -12.52 6.75 -41.98
C ARG A 21 -13.85 6.11 -42.36
N THR A 22 -14.96 6.72 -41.97
CA THR A 22 -16.31 6.25 -42.30
C THR A 22 -16.96 7.20 -43.29
N ASP A 23 -17.34 6.66 -44.44
CA ASP A 23 -18.08 7.35 -45.50
C ASP A 23 -19.60 7.42 -45.19
N LYS A 24 -20.01 6.82 -44.07
CA LYS A 24 -21.40 6.69 -43.63
C LYS A 24 -21.85 7.91 -42.82
N SER A 25 -23.06 8.38 -43.12
CA SER A 25 -23.76 9.49 -42.46
C SER A 25 -24.26 9.12 -41.06
N GLY A 26 -23.33 8.87 -40.14
CA GLY A 26 -23.58 8.68 -38.72
C GLY A 26 -23.38 7.25 -38.20
N VAL A 27 -23.11 7.16 -36.90
CA VAL A 27 -22.95 5.93 -36.11
C VAL A 27 -24.21 5.72 -35.28
N VAL A 28 -24.79 4.54 -35.37
CA VAL A 28 -26.01 4.15 -34.65
C VAL A 28 -25.75 2.84 -33.91
N LEU A 29 -25.87 2.86 -32.59
CA LEU A 29 -25.81 1.67 -31.73
C LEU A 29 -27.18 1.46 -31.10
N SER A 30 -27.71 0.23 -31.16
CA SER A 30 -28.98 -0.13 -30.53
C SER A 30 -28.80 -1.23 -29.48
N THR A 31 -29.51 -1.09 -28.35
CA THR A 31 -29.54 -2.11 -27.28
C THR A 31 -30.30 -3.37 -27.69
N ALA A 32 -31.12 -3.32 -28.74
CA ALA A 32 -31.82 -4.51 -29.24
C ALA A 32 -30.83 -5.57 -29.79
N VAL A 33 -29.62 -5.13 -30.18
CA VAL A 33 -28.57 -5.99 -30.76
C VAL A 33 -27.47 -6.30 -29.74
N SER A 34 -27.28 -5.45 -28.72
CA SER A 34 -26.25 -5.59 -27.69
C SER A 34 -26.89 -5.60 -26.31
N ALA A 35 -26.94 -6.78 -25.67
CA ALA A 35 -27.65 -6.98 -24.40
C ALA A 35 -27.03 -6.23 -23.21
N THR A 36 -25.75 -5.87 -23.26
CA THR A 36 -25.02 -5.22 -22.16
C THR A 36 -24.12 -4.09 -22.66
N LEU A 37 -23.80 -3.13 -21.78
CA LEU A 37 -22.94 -1.99 -22.07
C LEU A 37 -21.53 -2.38 -22.56
N PRO A 38 -20.84 -3.38 -21.97
CA PRO A 38 -19.55 -3.84 -22.49
C PRO A 38 -19.63 -4.33 -23.93
N VAL A 39 -20.67 -5.10 -24.27
CA VAL A 39 -20.88 -5.63 -25.63
C VAL A 39 -21.14 -4.50 -26.63
N MET A 40 -21.85 -3.46 -26.22
CA MET A 40 -22.10 -2.28 -27.06
C MET A 40 -20.81 -1.49 -27.30
N LEU A 41 -19.96 -1.33 -26.28
CA LEU A 41 -18.66 -0.67 -26.39
C LEU A 41 -17.69 -1.49 -27.27
N GLU A 42 -17.59 -2.80 -27.04
CA GLU A 42 -16.77 -3.70 -27.87
C GLU A 42 -17.18 -3.66 -29.34
N LYS A 43 -18.49 -3.67 -29.62
CA LYS A 43 -19.00 -3.55 -31.00
C LYS A 43 -18.60 -2.22 -31.63
N LEU A 44 -18.70 -1.12 -30.91
CA LEU A 44 -18.25 0.19 -31.39
C LEU A 44 -16.76 0.18 -31.76
N PHE A 45 -15.90 -0.43 -30.94
CA PHE A 45 -14.48 -0.50 -31.24
C PHE A 45 -14.17 -1.44 -32.40
N GLN A 46 -14.77 -2.63 -32.45
CA GLN A 46 -14.57 -3.58 -33.54
C GLN A 46 -14.97 -2.99 -34.90
N GLU A 47 -16.10 -2.30 -34.96
CA GLU A 47 -16.60 -1.71 -36.19
C GLU A 47 -15.80 -0.46 -36.60
N PHE A 48 -15.51 0.44 -35.66
CA PHE A 48 -15.05 1.80 -35.98
C PHE A 48 -13.62 2.13 -35.59
N ALA A 49 -12.98 1.42 -34.64
CA ALA A 49 -11.59 1.68 -34.27
C ALA A 49 -10.62 1.03 -35.27
N LEU A 50 -9.49 1.69 -35.55
CA LEU A 50 -8.44 1.16 -36.43
C LEU A 50 -7.68 -0.01 -35.77
N TYR A 51 -7.50 0.06 -34.45
CA TYR A 51 -6.78 -0.92 -33.62
C TYR A 51 -7.63 -1.35 -32.42
N PRO A 52 -8.72 -2.12 -32.63
CA PRO A 52 -9.61 -2.55 -31.55
C PRO A 52 -8.91 -3.38 -30.48
N GLU A 53 -7.87 -4.14 -30.82
CA GLU A 53 -7.07 -4.96 -29.91
C GLU A 53 -6.30 -4.16 -28.85
N LYS A 54 -6.12 -2.85 -29.08
CA LYS A 54 -5.48 -1.94 -28.12
C LYS A 54 -6.47 -1.39 -27.10
N ILE A 55 -7.77 -1.64 -27.25
CA ILE A 55 -8.82 -1.09 -26.40
C ILE A 55 -9.41 -2.22 -25.56
N LYS A 56 -9.42 -2.05 -24.24
CA LYS A 56 -9.98 -3.01 -23.30
C LYS A 56 -11.07 -2.34 -22.45
N VAL A 57 -12.20 -3.01 -22.34
CA VAL A 57 -13.25 -2.67 -21.36
C VAL A 57 -12.96 -3.45 -20.09
N ASP A 58 -12.90 -2.78 -18.94
CA ASP A 58 -12.64 -3.44 -17.67
C ASP A 58 -13.87 -4.22 -17.17
N SER A 59 -13.65 -5.29 -16.41
CA SER A 59 -14.73 -6.12 -15.83
C SER A 59 -15.62 -5.37 -14.84
N SER A 60 -15.16 -4.26 -14.27
CA SER A 60 -15.95 -3.37 -13.41
C SER A 60 -17.07 -2.65 -14.15
N VAL A 61 -16.98 -2.54 -15.48
CA VAL A 61 -18.03 -1.95 -16.32
C VAL A 61 -19.18 -2.93 -16.41
N THR A 62 -20.19 -2.70 -15.57
CA THR A 62 -21.41 -3.51 -15.52
C THR A 62 -22.61 -2.61 -15.78
N GLY A 63 -23.61 -3.13 -16.48
CA GLY A 63 -24.85 -2.39 -16.72
C GLY A 63 -25.49 -2.66 -18.06
N ILE A 64 -26.77 -2.28 -18.13
CA ILE A 64 -27.56 -2.20 -19.35
C ILE A 64 -27.45 -0.75 -19.83
N PRO A 65 -27.26 -0.49 -21.13
CA PRO A 65 -27.27 0.87 -21.63
C PRO A 65 -28.61 1.53 -21.31
N GLU A 66 -28.59 2.74 -20.73
CA GLU A 66 -29.81 3.45 -20.31
C GLU A 66 -30.71 3.85 -21.49
N VAL A 67 -30.20 3.72 -22.72
CA VAL A 67 -30.83 4.23 -23.94
C VAL A 67 -30.99 3.10 -24.93
N LYS A 68 -32.19 2.97 -25.51
CA LYS A 68 -32.47 1.96 -26.54
C LYS A 68 -31.63 2.13 -27.82
N GLU A 69 -31.18 3.35 -28.07
CA GLU A 69 -30.41 3.71 -29.27
C GLU A 69 -29.55 4.96 -29.02
N VAL A 70 -28.27 4.92 -29.40
CA VAL A 70 -27.36 6.07 -29.37
C VAL A 70 -26.95 6.40 -30.80
N ARG A 71 -27.17 7.65 -31.22
CA ARG A 71 -26.82 8.15 -32.55
C ARG A 71 -25.83 9.30 -32.44
N GLY A 72 -24.80 9.28 -33.28
CA GLY A 72 -23.81 10.36 -33.37
C GLY A 72 -23.29 10.51 -34.79
N HIS A 73 -22.71 11.67 -35.10
CA HIS A 73 -22.18 11.94 -36.43
C HIS A 73 -20.83 11.22 -36.66
N ASN A 74 -20.08 10.97 -35.59
CA ASN A 74 -18.83 10.22 -35.59
C ASN A 74 -18.79 9.25 -34.39
N PRO A 75 -17.95 8.19 -34.45
CA PRO A 75 -17.84 7.22 -33.36
C PRO A 75 -17.31 7.83 -32.06
N GLU A 76 -16.50 8.89 -32.13
CA GLU A 76 -15.98 9.59 -30.96
C GLU A 76 -17.08 10.30 -30.15
N THR A 77 -18.06 10.93 -30.81
CA THR A 77 -19.22 11.53 -30.13
C THR A 77 -20.06 10.46 -29.45
N VAL A 78 -20.27 9.31 -30.12
CA VAL A 78 -21.01 8.19 -29.53
C VAL A 78 -20.28 7.65 -28.31
N LEU A 79 -18.94 7.49 -28.39
CA LEU A 79 -18.12 7.08 -27.25
C LEU A 79 -18.23 8.07 -26.09
N SER A 80 -18.02 9.36 -26.32
CA SER A 80 -18.09 10.39 -25.27
C SER A 80 -19.47 10.45 -24.60
N LEU A 81 -20.55 10.27 -25.36
CA LEU A 81 -21.90 10.19 -24.82
C LEU A 81 -22.12 8.94 -23.96
N LEU A 82 -21.61 7.78 -24.39
CA LEU A 82 -21.69 6.54 -23.60
C LEU A 82 -20.86 6.65 -22.32
N LEU A 83 -19.65 7.22 -22.40
CA LEU A 83 -18.80 7.40 -21.23
C LEU A 83 -19.43 8.36 -20.22
N LEU A 84 -19.97 9.49 -20.68
CA LEU A 84 -20.58 10.50 -19.82
C LEU A 84 -21.85 10.01 -19.12
N ARG A 85 -22.69 9.23 -19.81
CA ARG A 85 -23.95 8.71 -19.21
C ARG A 85 -23.74 7.59 -18.22
N HIS A 86 -22.67 6.81 -18.37
CA HIS A 86 -22.39 5.66 -17.53
C HIS A 86 -21.27 5.92 -16.50
N ASP A 87 -20.91 7.19 -16.28
CA ASP A 87 -19.82 7.60 -15.39
C ASP A 87 -18.50 6.85 -15.65
N LEU A 88 -18.21 6.59 -16.93
CA LEU A 88 -16.98 5.94 -17.36
C LEU A 88 -15.95 6.98 -17.82
N THR A 89 -14.70 6.56 -17.85
CA THR A 89 -13.60 7.34 -18.42
C THR A 89 -12.66 6.44 -19.19
N LEU A 90 -12.01 7.03 -20.18
CA LEU A 90 -10.90 6.42 -20.89
C LEU A 90 -9.59 6.72 -20.15
N VAL A 91 -8.74 5.73 -19.96
CA VAL A 91 -7.38 5.88 -19.44
C VAL A 91 -6.41 5.27 -20.44
N SER A 92 -5.45 6.07 -20.91
CA SER A 92 -4.37 5.62 -21.79
C SER A 92 -3.20 5.09 -20.97
N GLN A 93 -2.79 3.84 -21.22
CA GLN A 93 -1.62 3.19 -20.61
C GLN A 93 -0.77 2.55 -21.70
N GLN A 94 0.45 3.05 -21.91
CA GLN A 94 1.51 2.37 -22.68
C GLN A 94 1.00 1.73 -24.00
N ASP A 95 0.39 2.54 -24.89
CA ASP A 95 -0.22 2.13 -26.16
C ASP A 95 -1.51 1.30 -26.10
N ARG A 96 -2.15 1.21 -24.93
CA ARG A 96 -3.48 0.63 -24.75
C ARG A 96 -4.44 1.63 -24.12
N HIS A 97 -5.71 1.49 -24.44
CA HIS A 97 -6.79 2.27 -23.85
C HIS A 97 -7.65 1.37 -22.97
N LEU A 98 -7.86 1.78 -21.73
CA LEU A 98 -8.70 1.10 -20.77
C LEU A 98 -9.95 1.92 -20.49
N ILE A 99 -11.12 1.31 -20.58
CA ILE A 99 -12.39 1.92 -20.19
C ILE A 99 -12.79 1.38 -18.83
N ILE A 100 -12.91 2.29 -17.88
CA ILE A 100 -13.19 2.01 -16.47
C ILE A 100 -14.17 3.03 -15.91
N SER A 101 -14.76 2.69 -14.77
CA SER A 101 -15.50 3.65 -13.94
C SER A 101 -14.63 4.86 -13.61
N ARG A 102 -15.23 6.05 -13.66
CA ARG A 102 -14.56 7.30 -13.28
C ARG A 102 -14.04 7.24 -11.84
N LYS A 103 -14.74 6.54 -10.94
CA LYS A 103 -14.32 6.34 -9.54
C LYS A 103 -13.05 5.51 -9.39
N ASP A 104 -12.75 4.64 -10.35
CA ASP A 104 -11.58 3.77 -10.29
C ASP A 104 -10.43 4.29 -11.17
N ALA A 105 -10.66 5.39 -11.90
CA ALA A 105 -9.72 5.98 -12.85
C ALA A 105 -8.35 6.31 -12.25
N TRP A 106 -8.32 6.83 -11.02
CA TRP A 106 -7.10 7.22 -10.34
C TRP A 106 -6.15 6.03 -10.11
N ARG A 107 -6.65 4.80 -9.93
CA ARG A 107 -5.82 3.59 -9.79
C ARG A 107 -5.06 3.20 -11.06
N HIS A 108 -5.42 3.79 -12.20
CA HIS A 108 -4.84 3.44 -13.48
C HIS A 108 -4.19 4.63 -14.20
N ARG A 109 -4.43 5.87 -13.75
CA ARG A 109 -3.90 7.06 -14.39
C ARG A 109 -2.42 7.26 -14.06
N PRO A 110 -1.51 7.33 -15.05
CA PRO A 110 -0.11 7.56 -14.77
C PRO A 110 0.13 8.98 -14.22
N PHE A 111 1.12 9.11 -13.35
CA PHE A 111 1.55 10.41 -12.82
C PHE A 111 3.04 10.61 -13.02
N ARG A 112 3.38 11.67 -13.77
CA ARG A 112 4.76 12.03 -14.08
C ARG A 112 4.99 13.50 -13.79
N LYS A 113 5.99 13.77 -12.96
CA LYS A 113 6.41 15.12 -12.62
C LYS A 113 7.92 15.17 -12.40
N ILE A 114 8.61 15.88 -13.27
CA ILE A 114 10.04 16.16 -13.15
C ILE A 114 10.19 17.37 -12.23
N LEU A 115 10.96 17.21 -11.16
CA LEU A 115 11.22 18.25 -10.17
C LEU A 115 12.65 18.76 -10.32
N ASN A 116 12.79 19.98 -10.85
CA ASN A 116 14.09 20.66 -10.93
C ASN A 116 14.44 21.41 -9.63
N SER A 117 13.51 21.51 -8.69
CA SER A 117 13.69 22.13 -7.37
C SER A 117 12.71 21.53 -6.36
N PRO A 118 12.97 21.66 -5.04
CA PRO A 118 12.06 21.20 -3.99
C PRO A 118 10.67 21.85 -4.11
N VAL A 119 9.61 21.04 -4.27
CA VAL A 119 8.22 21.51 -4.37
C VAL A 119 7.46 21.16 -3.10
N PHE A 120 6.60 22.07 -2.63
CA PHE A 120 5.75 21.83 -1.45
C PHE A 120 4.84 20.62 -1.64
N LEU A 121 4.73 19.80 -0.57
CA LEU A 121 3.92 18.59 -0.57
C LEU A 121 2.45 18.89 -0.89
N GLU A 122 1.89 19.95 -0.29
CA GLU A 122 0.52 20.43 -0.55
C GLU A 122 0.22 20.61 -2.04
N LYS A 123 1.16 21.23 -2.78
CA LYS A 123 0.99 21.45 -4.23
C LYS A 123 0.95 20.13 -5.00
N ILE A 124 1.75 19.16 -4.60
CA ILE A 124 1.79 17.84 -5.23
C ILE A 124 0.51 17.07 -4.92
N LEU A 125 0.04 17.07 -3.67
CA LEU A 125 -1.22 16.44 -3.27
C LEU A 125 -2.42 17.05 -4.01
N GLY A 126 -2.46 18.38 -4.15
CA GLY A 126 -3.48 19.07 -4.92
C GLY A 126 -3.45 18.73 -6.42
N GLU A 127 -2.27 18.54 -7.01
CA GLU A 127 -2.15 18.07 -8.39
C GLU A 127 -2.59 16.61 -8.56
N LEU A 128 -2.20 15.73 -7.63
CA LEU A 128 -2.63 14.32 -7.63
C LEU A 128 -4.15 14.20 -7.51
N SER A 129 -4.77 15.00 -6.65
CA SER A 129 -6.24 15.07 -6.52
C SER A 129 -6.90 15.49 -7.84
N LYS A 130 -6.39 16.54 -8.50
CA LYS A 130 -6.93 17.03 -9.78
C LYS A 130 -6.77 16.01 -10.91
N VAL A 131 -5.58 15.42 -11.06
CA VAL A 131 -5.28 14.46 -12.13
C VAL A 131 -6.02 13.14 -11.90
N GLY A 132 -6.07 12.67 -10.66
CA GLY A 132 -6.80 11.48 -10.25
C GLY A 132 -8.32 11.66 -10.28
N GLN A 133 -8.83 12.89 -10.26
CA GLN A 133 -10.25 13.20 -10.05
C GLN A 133 -10.81 12.60 -8.76
N ILE A 134 -9.97 12.57 -7.72
CA ILE A 134 -10.29 12.04 -6.39
C ILE A 134 -10.09 13.13 -5.34
N ALA A 135 -11.03 13.28 -4.41
CA ALA A 135 -10.89 14.24 -3.31
C ALA A 135 -9.80 13.75 -2.34
N LEU A 136 -8.82 14.60 -2.04
CA LEU A 136 -7.73 14.28 -1.11
C LEU A 136 -7.75 15.30 0.02
N HIS A 137 -8.12 14.85 1.22
CA HIS A 137 -8.18 15.68 2.42
C HIS A 137 -6.91 15.53 3.22
N PHE A 138 -6.35 16.65 3.67
CA PHE A 138 -5.16 16.70 4.51
C PHE A 138 -5.23 17.93 5.41
N ASP A 139 -4.58 17.86 6.56
CA ASP A 139 -4.37 19.01 7.43
C ASP A 139 -3.17 19.84 6.93
N SER A 140 -3.46 21.01 6.35
CA SER A 140 -2.46 21.93 5.82
C SER A 140 -1.41 22.37 6.85
N ASP A 141 -1.79 22.48 8.12
CA ASP A 141 -0.87 22.93 9.19
C ASP A 141 0.18 21.85 9.48
N LYS A 142 -0.21 20.58 9.43
CA LYS A 142 0.69 19.43 9.67
C LYS A 142 1.67 19.18 8.53
N ILE A 143 1.29 19.53 7.32
CA ILE A 143 2.16 19.36 6.13
C ILE A 143 2.93 20.63 5.75
N GLN A 144 2.73 21.72 6.49
CA GLN A 144 3.34 23.01 6.19
C GLN A 144 4.86 22.90 6.15
N GLY A 145 5.48 23.45 5.10
CA GLY A 145 6.93 23.45 4.93
C GLY A 145 7.54 22.13 4.43
N ARG A 146 6.78 21.03 4.37
CA ARG A 146 7.26 19.75 3.81
C ARG A 146 7.43 19.88 2.29
N LYS A 147 8.56 19.38 1.79
CA LYS A 147 8.92 19.45 0.36
C LYS A 147 9.30 18.08 -0.19
N VAL A 148 8.94 17.87 -1.45
CA VAL A 148 9.35 16.73 -2.26
C VAL A 148 10.45 17.19 -3.21
N GLN A 149 11.57 16.47 -3.22
CA GLN A 149 12.75 16.82 -4.02
C GLN A 149 13.03 15.80 -5.14
N ARG A 150 12.32 14.68 -5.15
CA ARG A 150 12.52 13.58 -6.11
C ARG A 150 11.58 13.70 -7.30
N ASN A 151 12.05 13.25 -8.45
CA ASN A 151 11.19 13.07 -9.61
C ASN A 151 10.11 12.03 -9.31
N LEU A 152 8.89 12.31 -9.74
CA LEU A 152 7.74 11.44 -9.57
C LEU A 152 7.45 10.79 -10.92
N ASN A 153 7.52 9.46 -10.98
CA ASN A 153 7.22 8.70 -12.20
C ASN A 153 6.54 7.40 -11.79
N TYR A 154 5.21 7.43 -11.77
CA TYR A 154 4.39 6.32 -11.32
C TYR A 154 3.44 5.86 -12.42
N SER A 155 3.18 4.56 -12.43
CA SER A 155 2.19 3.90 -13.28
C SER A 155 0.76 4.32 -12.94
N SER A 156 0.49 4.64 -11.68
CA SER A 156 -0.82 5.08 -11.22
C SER A 156 -0.75 6.24 -10.22
N ILE A 157 -1.86 6.97 -10.05
CA ILE A 157 -2.01 7.98 -8.98
C ILE A 157 -2.06 7.28 -7.62
N GLU A 158 -2.63 6.07 -7.55
CA GLU A 158 -2.64 5.25 -6.34
C GLU A 158 -1.22 4.99 -5.84
N ASP A 159 -0.35 4.44 -6.70
CA ASP A 159 1.05 4.18 -6.37
C ASP A 159 1.75 5.47 -5.92
N ALA A 160 1.50 6.58 -6.63
CA ALA A 160 2.10 7.87 -6.29
C ALA A 160 1.69 8.34 -4.89
N ILE A 161 0.41 8.23 -4.53
CA ILE A 161 -0.12 8.70 -3.24
C ILE A 161 0.42 7.84 -2.10
N PHE A 162 0.31 6.51 -2.20
CA PHE A 162 0.75 5.60 -1.15
C PHE A 162 2.28 5.62 -0.95
N ASP A 163 3.04 5.71 -2.04
CA ASP A 163 4.49 5.82 -1.95
C ASP A 163 4.92 7.17 -1.36
N LEU A 164 4.25 8.28 -1.72
CA LEU A 164 4.50 9.58 -1.11
C LEU A 164 4.16 9.58 0.39
N ALA A 165 3.08 8.92 0.80
CA ALA A 165 2.67 8.83 2.19
C ALA A 165 3.74 8.12 3.04
N SER A 166 4.21 6.97 2.56
CA SER A 166 5.30 6.20 3.20
C SER A 166 6.55 7.04 3.41
N HIS A 167 7.00 7.77 2.38
CA HIS A 167 8.21 8.61 2.47
C HIS A 167 8.04 9.86 3.34
N GLN A 168 6.80 10.30 3.57
CA GLN A 168 6.50 11.48 4.37
C GLN A 168 6.08 11.13 5.80
N ASN A 169 6.14 9.85 6.21
CA ASN A 169 5.62 9.39 7.50
C ASN A 169 4.13 9.79 7.67
N ALA A 170 3.35 9.57 6.62
CA ALA A 170 1.92 9.80 6.60
C ALA A 170 1.17 8.50 6.34
N VAL A 171 -0.08 8.47 6.76
CA VAL A 171 -1.01 7.37 6.52
C VAL A 171 -2.12 7.89 5.63
N VAL A 172 -2.50 7.10 4.63
CA VAL A 172 -3.58 7.44 3.70
C VAL A 172 -4.66 6.37 3.74
N VAL A 173 -5.91 6.78 3.92
CA VAL A 173 -7.10 5.93 3.95
C VAL A 173 -7.98 6.30 2.75
N TYR A 174 -8.47 5.32 2.00
CA TYR A 174 -9.46 5.53 0.94
C TYR A 174 -10.85 5.12 1.45
N TYR A 175 -11.83 6.02 1.34
CA TYR A 175 -13.25 5.74 1.65
C TYR A 175 -14.06 5.59 0.35
N PRO A 176 -14.37 4.37 -0.11
CA PRO A 176 -14.99 4.14 -1.43
C PRO A 176 -16.39 4.71 -1.57
N ARG A 177 -17.16 4.76 -0.47
CA ARG A 177 -18.54 5.28 -0.47
C ARG A 177 -18.58 6.78 -0.79
N LEU A 178 -17.62 7.52 -0.26
CA LEU A 178 -17.51 8.98 -0.43
C LEU A 178 -16.58 9.35 -1.58
N HIS A 179 -15.76 8.40 -2.06
CA HIS A 179 -14.72 8.62 -3.05
C HIS A 179 -13.72 9.71 -2.59
N VAL A 180 -13.24 9.57 -1.36
CA VAL A 180 -12.33 10.50 -0.69
C VAL A 180 -11.11 9.73 -0.17
N LEU A 181 -9.93 10.33 -0.30
CA LEU A 181 -8.70 9.93 0.37
C LEU A 181 -8.43 10.87 1.55
N GLU A 182 -8.21 10.31 2.72
CA GLU A 182 -7.81 11.06 3.90
C GLU A 182 -6.32 10.81 4.16
N TRP A 183 -5.56 11.91 4.21
CA TRP A 183 -4.13 11.91 4.48
C TRP A 183 -3.88 12.44 5.89
N THR A 184 -3.34 11.57 6.74
CA THR A 184 -3.01 11.87 8.13
C THR A 184 -1.50 11.92 8.28
N GLN A 185 -0.99 13.11 8.58
CA GLN A 185 0.45 13.37 8.71
C GLN A 185 0.93 13.12 10.14
N ASP A 186 2.05 12.42 10.29
CA ASP A 186 2.63 12.01 11.59
C ASP A 186 1.58 11.45 12.55
N PRO A 187 0.83 10.40 12.15
CA PRO A 187 -0.19 9.84 13.01
C PRO A 187 0.44 9.37 14.32
N THR A 188 -0.30 9.52 15.42
CA THR A 188 0.07 8.93 16.71
C THR A 188 -0.07 7.41 16.59
N LEU A 189 0.96 6.77 16.05
CA LEU A 189 0.99 5.33 15.84
C LEU A 189 1.22 4.65 17.19
N VAL A 190 0.28 3.79 17.57
CA VAL A 190 0.39 2.95 18.74
C VAL A 190 0.98 1.62 18.30
N THR A 191 1.97 1.15 19.07
CA THR A 191 2.51 -0.20 18.92
C THR A 191 1.96 -1.06 20.06
N LYS A 192 1.23 -2.13 19.75
CA LYS A 192 0.79 -3.14 20.72
C LYS A 192 1.42 -4.49 20.41
N SER A 193 1.88 -5.17 21.46
CA SER A 193 2.28 -6.56 21.39
C SER A 193 1.14 -7.44 21.89
N VAL A 194 0.79 -8.46 21.11
CA VAL A 194 -0.25 -9.44 21.36
C VAL A 194 0.41 -10.80 21.47
N VAL A 195 0.05 -11.56 22.49
CA VAL A 195 0.48 -12.95 22.64
C VAL A 195 -0.65 -13.83 22.13
N LEU A 196 -0.36 -14.65 21.12
CA LEU A 196 -1.29 -15.61 20.55
C LEU A 196 -1.41 -16.80 21.50
N SER A 197 -2.63 -17.14 21.87
CA SER A 197 -2.90 -18.18 22.86
C SER A 197 -2.90 -19.55 22.20
N SER A 198 -3.65 -19.65 21.10
CA SER A 198 -4.14 -20.93 20.56
C SER A 198 -3.92 -21.02 19.05
N ALA A 199 -3.77 -19.90 18.35
CA ALA A 199 -3.52 -19.89 16.92
C ALA A 199 -2.03 -19.91 16.57
N SER A 200 -1.69 -20.57 15.46
CA SER A 200 -0.36 -20.47 14.86
C SER A 200 -0.22 -19.19 14.04
N GLN A 201 1.01 -18.66 13.96
CA GLN A 201 1.38 -17.52 13.12
C GLN A 201 0.75 -17.58 11.71
N LYS A 202 0.83 -18.73 11.02
CA LYS A 202 0.31 -18.88 9.66
C LYS A 202 -1.21 -18.69 9.57
N GLN A 203 -1.95 -19.15 10.58
CA GLN A 203 -3.40 -19.02 10.60
C GLN A 203 -3.80 -17.57 10.87
N VAL A 204 -3.14 -16.90 11.82
CA VAL A 204 -3.36 -15.47 12.09
C VAL A 204 -3.00 -14.62 10.89
N GLN A 205 -1.90 -14.94 10.20
CA GLN A 205 -1.48 -14.22 9.00
C GLN A 205 -2.49 -14.38 7.86
N SER A 206 -3.01 -15.60 7.67
CA SER A 206 -4.05 -15.87 6.66
C SER A 206 -5.34 -15.12 6.98
N PHE A 207 -5.77 -15.17 8.25
CA PHE A 207 -6.92 -14.45 8.77
C PHE A 207 -6.79 -12.93 8.58
N LEU A 208 -5.67 -12.33 8.99
CA LEU A 208 -5.43 -10.90 8.80
C LEU A 208 -5.38 -10.52 7.31
N THR A 209 -4.81 -11.36 6.46
CA THR A 209 -4.78 -11.12 5.01
C THR A 209 -6.19 -11.12 4.40
N GLU A 210 -7.08 -11.98 4.90
CA GLU A 210 -8.47 -12.05 4.47
C GLU A 210 -9.27 -10.85 4.99
N ILE A 211 -9.22 -10.56 6.29
CA ILE A 211 -9.97 -9.44 6.87
C ILE A 211 -9.47 -8.09 6.35
N ARG A 212 -8.18 -7.93 6.03
CA ARG A 212 -7.66 -6.71 5.37
C ARG A 212 -8.29 -6.45 4.00
N LYS A 213 -8.90 -7.45 3.37
CA LYS A 213 -9.66 -7.24 2.13
C LYS A 213 -11.06 -6.71 2.42
N GLU A 214 -11.61 -7.01 3.59
CA GLU A 214 -12.99 -6.69 3.96
C GLU A 214 -13.14 -5.45 4.85
N LEU A 215 -12.18 -5.19 5.76
CA LEU A 215 -12.20 -4.08 6.71
C LEU A 215 -11.10 -3.06 6.40
N GLU A 216 -11.53 -1.84 6.08
CA GLU A 216 -10.66 -0.73 5.70
C GLU A 216 -9.84 -0.22 6.89
N GLU A 217 -10.38 -0.33 8.09
CA GLU A 217 -9.78 0.14 9.33
C GLU A 217 -8.49 -0.63 9.67
N ILE A 218 -8.42 -1.92 9.36
CA ILE A 218 -7.25 -2.76 9.71
C ILE A 218 -6.21 -2.86 8.58
N ARG A 219 -6.50 -2.33 7.38
CA ARG A 219 -5.58 -2.36 6.21
C ARG A 219 -4.24 -1.71 6.50
N LEU A 220 -4.24 -0.72 7.38
CA LEU A 220 -3.10 0.14 7.68
C LEU A 220 -2.35 -0.28 8.94
N VAL A 221 -2.78 -1.37 9.58
CA VAL A 221 -2.07 -1.95 10.72
C VAL A 221 -0.94 -2.81 10.18
N HIS A 222 0.30 -2.43 10.48
CA HIS A 222 1.47 -3.27 10.24
C HIS A 222 1.53 -4.39 11.28
N ASP A 223 1.57 -5.63 10.81
CA ASP A 223 1.78 -6.82 11.61
C ASP A 223 3.23 -7.31 11.45
N SER A 224 3.85 -7.67 12.56
CA SER A 224 5.12 -8.40 12.57
C SER A 224 5.00 -9.53 13.57
N TYR A 225 5.64 -10.66 13.26
CA TYR A 225 5.59 -11.86 14.09
C TYR A 225 7.00 -12.14 14.63
N PRO A 226 7.35 -11.61 15.82
CA PRO A 226 8.66 -11.84 16.40
C PRO A 226 8.89 -13.30 16.79
N THR A 227 7.83 -14.02 17.12
CA THR A 227 7.84 -15.46 17.43
C THR A 227 6.55 -16.11 16.93
N GLU A 228 6.50 -17.45 16.91
CA GLU A 228 5.29 -18.19 16.48
C GLU A 228 4.03 -17.84 17.29
N LYS A 229 4.20 -17.29 18.50
CA LYS A 229 3.12 -16.92 19.44
C LYS A 229 3.09 -15.43 19.78
N SER A 230 3.86 -14.59 19.10
CA SER A 230 3.80 -13.15 19.35
C SER A 230 3.53 -12.38 18.07
N LEU A 231 2.74 -11.34 18.21
CA LEU A 231 2.30 -10.48 17.13
C LEU A 231 2.43 -9.03 17.59
N ILE A 232 3.23 -8.25 16.88
CA ILE A 232 3.31 -6.80 17.11
C ILE A 232 2.49 -6.11 16.03
N LEU A 233 1.52 -5.33 16.49
CA LEU A 233 0.64 -4.52 15.66
C LEU A 233 1.02 -3.05 15.81
N ARG A 234 1.20 -2.36 14.69
CA ARG A 234 1.48 -0.92 14.66
C ARG A 234 0.53 -0.22 13.71
N GLY A 235 -0.20 0.78 14.21
CA GLY A 235 -1.21 1.50 13.44
C GLY A 235 -1.82 2.62 14.27
N SER A 236 -2.96 3.18 13.83
CA SER A 236 -3.75 4.05 14.70
C SER A 236 -4.23 3.26 15.93
N GLU A 237 -4.48 3.96 17.04
CA GLU A 237 -4.96 3.32 18.27
C GLU A 237 -6.25 2.52 18.02
N GLU A 238 -7.21 3.11 17.32
CA GLU A 238 -8.50 2.50 16.99
C GLU A 238 -8.34 1.25 16.13
N SER A 239 -7.53 1.32 15.06
CA SER A 239 -7.29 0.19 14.17
C SER A 239 -6.53 -0.95 14.84
N VAL A 240 -5.54 -0.61 15.68
CA VAL A 240 -4.79 -1.60 16.46
C VAL A 240 -5.70 -2.26 17.48
N VAL A 241 -6.53 -1.50 18.21
CA VAL A 241 -7.50 -2.05 19.16
C VAL A 241 -8.50 -2.98 18.46
N LEU A 242 -9.05 -2.56 17.32
CA LEU A 242 -9.97 -3.37 16.52
C LEU A 242 -9.30 -4.67 16.05
N THR A 243 -8.06 -4.59 15.54
CA THR A 243 -7.32 -5.77 15.07
C THR A 243 -7.04 -6.75 16.21
N VAL A 244 -6.69 -6.26 17.40
CA VAL A 244 -6.52 -7.09 18.61
C VAL A 244 -7.84 -7.81 18.95
N GLN A 245 -8.95 -7.09 19.01
CA GLN A 245 -10.26 -7.66 19.34
C GLN A 245 -10.70 -8.73 18.33
N LEU A 246 -10.46 -8.52 17.03
CA LEU A 246 -10.80 -9.49 15.99
C LEU A 246 -9.98 -10.77 16.13
N ILE A 247 -8.69 -10.66 16.45
CA ILE A 247 -7.82 -11.82 16.69
C ILE A 247 -8.28 -12.58 17.93
N GLU A 248 -8.55 -11.89 19.05
CA GLU A 248 -9.03 -12.51 20.28
C GLU A 248 -10.38 -13.22 20.09
N GLN A 249 -11.33 -12.61 19.37
CA GLN A 249 -12.62 -13.22 19.05
C GLN A 249 -12.44 -14.48 18.19
N TRP A 250 -11.59 -14.41 17.17
CA TRP A 250 -11.31 -15.54 16.30
C TRP A 250 -10.57 -16.68 17.02
N GLU A 251 -9.60 -16.37 17.89
CA GLU A 251 -8.93 -17.35 18.76
C GLU A 251 -9.93 -18.02 19.73
N SER A 252 -10.83 -17.24 20.35
CA SER A 252 -11.87 -17.79 21.24
C SER A 252 -12.88 -18.68 20.50
N GLY A 253 -13.08 -18.44 19.19
CA GLY A 253 -13.87 -19.29 18.32
C GLY A 253 -13.19 -20.63 18.02
N LEU A 254 -11.86 -20.63 17.86
CA LEU A 254 -11.06 -21.84 17.66
C LEU A 254 -11.07 -22.76 18.90
N GLU A 255 -11.01 -22.20 20.12
CA GLU A 255 -11.06 -22.99 21.35
C GLU A 255 -12.41 -23.68 21.58
N LYS A 256 -13.52 -23.07 21.13
CA LYS A 256 -14.85 -23.68 21.22
C LYS A 256 -15.05 -24.85 20.26
N VAL A 257 -14.36 -24.85 19.12
CA VAL A 257 -14.36 -25.98 18.17
C VAL A 257 -13.43 -27.08 18.66
N SER A 258 -12.31 -26.73 19.30
CA SER A 258 -11.35 -27.69 19.88
C SER A 258 -11.86 -28.41 21.14
N SER A 259 -12.84 -27.87 21.87
CA SER A 259 -13.34 -28.43 23.13
C SER A 259 -14.63 -29.24 22.98
N ALA A 260 -15.21 -29.31 21.78
CA ALA A 260 -16.43 -30.07 21.51
C ALA A 260 -16.19 -31.53 21.10
N ASP A 261 -14.95 -31.93 20.78
CA ASP A 261 -14.65 -33.29 20.31
C ASP A 261 -13.67 -34.00 21.26
N VAL A 262 -14.21 -34.64 22.30
CA VAL A 262 -13.57 -35.77 22.98
C VAL A 262 -14.61 -36.89 23.20
N ASP A 263 -14.70 -37.74 22.18
CA ASP A 263 -14.76 -39.22 22.18
C ASP A 263 -15.95 -39.98 22.82
N PRO A 264 -16.37 -41.16 22.27
CA PRO A 264 -15.46 -42.29 22.01
C PRO A 264 -15.73 -43.13 20.74
N PHE A 265 -14.69 -43.67 20.11
CA PHE A 265 -14.45 -45.12 19.93
C PHE A 265 -13.06 -45.34 19.24
N PRO A 266 -12.37 -46.46 19.51
CA PRO A 266 -10.91 -46.49 19.62
C PRO A 266 -10.17 -47.00 18.36
N ALA A 267 -8.93 -46.51 18.27
CA ALA A 267 -7.69 -47.14 17.80
C ALA A 267 -7.71 -48.00 16.52
N SER A 268 -6.86 -47.61 15.57
CA SER A 268 -6.13 -48.49 14.64
C SER A 268 -4.88 -47.77 14.10
N PRO A 269 -3.82 -48.49 13.70
CA PRO A 269 -2.47 -48.27 14.23
C PRO A 269 -1.47 -47.58 13.29
N SER A 270 -0.45 -47.01 13.94
CA SER A 270 0.94 -46.76 13.53
C SER A 270 1.32 -46.97 12.06
N VAL A 271 1.69 -45.86 11.40
CA VAL A 271 2.66 -45.85 10.31
C VAL A 271 3.94 -45.25 10.86
N GLU A 272 4.98 -46.06 10.94
CA GLU A 272 6.35 -45.66 11.23
C GLU A 272 6.82 -44.69 10.12
N SER A 273 7.17 -43.47 10.50
CA SER A 273 7.95 -42.57 9.65
C SER A 273 9.38 -42.54 10.19
N GLU A 274 10.27 -43.19 9.46
CA GLU A 274 11.73 -43.12 9.64
C GLU A 274 12.18 -41.66 9.71
N GLY A 275 13.04 -41.38 10.71
CA GLY A 275 13.56 -40.05 10.97
C GLY A 275 14.58 -39.58 9.95
N ILE A 276 14.56 -38.28 9.64
CA ILE A 276 15.73 -37.54 9.19
C ILE A 276 15.76 -36.19 9.96
N GLU A 277 16.70 -36.15 10.90
CA GLU A 277 17.35 -35.08 11.65
C GLU A 277 16.71 -33.66 11.76
N PRO A 278 16.54 -33.12 12.98
CA PRO A 278 16.22 -31.71 13.16
C PRO A 278 17.42 -30.85 12.77
N LYS A 279 17.25 -30.01 11.74
CA LYS A 279 18.15 -28.87 11.49
C LYS A 279 18.22 -28.03 12.76
N LEU A 280 19.41 -27.96 13.37
CA LEU A 280 19.74 -27.03 14.45
C LEU A 280 19.47 -25.60 13.96
N PHE A 281 18.35 -25.02 14.41
CA PHE A 281 18.10 -23.60 14.25
C PHE A 281 19.10 -22.83 15.14
N PRO A 282 19.85 -21.86 14.61
CA PRO A 282 20.73 -21.05 15.44
C PRO A 282 19.87 -20.24 16.41
N GLU A 283 20.08 -20.44 17.72
CA GLU A 283 19.39 -19.70 18.79
C GLU A 283 19.60 -18.18 18.59
N THR A 284 18.54 -17.47 18.21
CA THR A 284 18.52 -16.02 18.18
C THR A 284 18.22 -15.47 19.57
N ARG A 285 18.88 -14.39 19.94
CA ARG A 285 18.72 -13.75 21.25
C ARG A 285 18.47 -12.26 21.05
N ILE A 286 17.54 -11.71 21.84
CA ILE A 286 17.26 -10.28 21.89
C ILE A 286 17.51 -9.81 23.33
N VAL A 287 18.39 -8.83 23.50
CA VAL A 287 18.70 -8.26 24.82
C VAL A 287 18.49 -6.75 24.77
N ARG A 288 17.75 -6.22 25.75
CA ARG A 288 17.63 -4.78 25.98
C ARG A 288 18.60 -4.35 27.07
N LEU A 289 19.62 -3.59 26.69
CA LEU A 289 20.62 -3.03 27.59
C LEU A 289 20.31 -1.57 27.89
N LYS A 290 19.99 -1.26 29.15
CA LYS A 290 19.78 0.12 29.58
C LYS A 290 21.11 0.76 29.95
N LEU A 291 21.51 1.82 29.25
CA LEU A 291 22.74 2.55 29.53
C LEU A 291 22.53 3.50 30.71
N LYS A 292 23.40 3.40 31.73
CA LYS A 292 23.34 4.25 32.93
C LYS A 292 24.23 5.48 32.84
N TYR A 293 25.39 5.36 32.21
CA TYR A 293 26.45 6.38 32.23
C TYR A 293 26.82 6.92 30.84
N LEU A 294 26.30 6.29 29.79
CA LEU A 294 26.59 6.64 28.40
C LEU A 294 25.29 6.93 27.64
N SER A 295 25.40 7.71 26.57
CA SER A 295 24.29 8.09 25.72
C SER A 295 24.22 7.19 24.49
N VAL A 296 23.02 6.70 24.18
CA VAL A 296 22.79 5.85 22.99
C VAL A 296 23.08 6.62 21.71
N GLY A 297 22.52 7.83 21.57
CA GLY A 297 22.64 8.68 20.39
C GLY A 297 23.70 9.78 20.50
N PRO A 298 24.02 10.46 19.37
CA PRO A 298 25.01 11.53 19.36
C PRO A 298 24.58 12.71 20.22
N GLN A 299 25.54 13.30 20.92
CA GLN A 299 25.34 14.49 21.74
C GLN A 299 26.12 15.66 21.19
N THR A 300 25.43 16.75 20.87
CA THR A 300 26.09 17.99 20.47
C THR A 300 26.30 18.88 21.69
N VAL A 301 27.56 19.17 22.00
CA VAL A 301 27.97 20.09 23.06
C VAL A 301 28.63 21.31 22.45
N GLN A 302 28.43 22.49 23.04
CA GLN A 302 29.14 23.70 22.61
C GLN A 302 30.44 23.84 23.38
N SER A 303 31.56 23.85 22.67
CA SER A 303 32.89 24.07 23.25
C SER A 303 33.56 25.23 22.53
N ASN A 304 33.96 26.28 23.26
CA ASN A 304 34.58 27.49 22.71
C ASN A 304 33.80 28.14 21.55
N GLY A 305 32.46 28.12 21.62
CA GLY A 305 31.58 28.72 20.60
C GLY A 305 31.43 27.91 19.31
N GLN A 306 32.01 26.69 19.24
CA GLN A 306 31.80 25.76 18.13
C GLN A 306 30.99 24.54 18.61
N PRO A 307 30.04 24.05 17.80
CA PRO A 307 29.33 22.82 18.09
C PRO A 307 30.24 21.62 17.85
N LEU A 308 30.47 20.83 18.91
CA LEU A 308 31.18 19.56 18.87
C LEU A 308 30.17 18.42 19.03
N THR A 309 30.09 17.52 18.06
CA THR A 309 29.22 16.33 18.14
C THR A 309 30.03 15.15 18.67
N ILE A 310 29.66 14.67 19.85
CA ILE A 310 30.20 13.45 20.46
C ILE A 310 29.32 12.28 19.97
N PRO A 311 29.90 11.28 19.28
CA PRO A 311 29.13 10.13 18.79
C PRO A 311 28.59 9.30 19.96
N GLY A 312 27.39 8.74 19.78
CA GLY A 312 26.75 7.87 20.77
C GLY A 312 27.32 6.46 20.76
N VAL A 313 27.02 5.68 21.80
CA VAL A 313 27.48 4.28 21.93
C VAL A 313 27.02 3.42 20.76
N GLU A 314 25.84 3.70 20.20
CA GLU A 314 25.32 3.00 19.02
C GLU A 314 26.30 3.07 17.84
N GLU A 315 26.82 4.25 17.53
CA GLU A 315 27.68 4.46 16.36
C GLU A 315 29.03 3.73 16.54
N SER A 316 29.59 3.77 17.75
CA SER A 316 30.83 3.06 18.09
C SER A 316 30.64 1.53 18.03
N LEU A 317 29.52 1.01 18.55
CA LEU A 317 29.23 -0.42 18.48
C LEU A 317 28.94 -0.89 17.06
N ARG A 318 28.26 -0.08 16.23
CA ARG A 318 28.05 -0.41 14.81
C ARG A 318 29.38 -0.54 14.06
N LYS A 319 30.34 0.37 14.32
CA LYS A 319 31.68 0.29 13.75
C LYS A 319 32.42 -0.97 14.21
N ALA A 320 32.38 -1.29 15.51
CA ALA A 320 32.99 -2.50 16.05
C ALA A 320 32.36 -3.79 15.50
N LEU A 321 31.03 -3.80 15.35
CA LEU A 321 30.28 -4.92 14.79
C LEU A 321 30.61 -5.13 13.31
N GLN A 322 30.70 -4.04 12.54
CA GLN A 322 31.08 -4.10 11.14
C GLN A 322 32.48 -4.68 10.95
N GLN A 323 33.46 -4.21 11.75
CA GLN A 323 34.82 -4.73 11.70
C GLN A 323 34.87 -6.23 12.02
N ARG A 324 34.10 -6.68 13.03
CA ARG A 324 34.02 -8.10 13.39
C ARG A 324 33.38 -8.95 12.29
N LEU A 325 32.35 -8.44 11.63
CA LEU A 325 31.70 -9.13 10.51
C LEU A 325 32.59 -9.22 9.27
N GLU A 326 33.55 -8.31 9.11
CA GLU A 326 34.57 -8.34 8.05
C GLU A 326 35.68 -9.36 8.34
N ASP A 327 35.96 -9.66 9.62
CA ASP A 327 36.93 -10.67 10.06
C ASP A 327 36.37 -12.12 10.02
N GLU A 328 35.04 -12.30 9.96
CA GLU A 328 34.39 -13.62 9.91
C GLU A 328 34.43 -14.19 8.46
N THR A 329 35.05 -15.37 8.28
CA THR A 329 35.21 -16.02 6.96
C THR A 329 33.90 -16.60 6.40
N GLU A 330 32.85 -16.68 7.20
CA GLU A 330 31.53 -17.19 6.84
C GLU A 330 30.47 -16.11 7.10
N ILE A 331 29.55 -15.90 6.14
CA ILE A 331 28.45 -14.94 6.30
C ILE A 331 27.50 -15.51 7.37
N PRO A 332 27.29 -14.83 8.51
CA PRO A 332 26.43 -15.36 9.55
C PRO A 332 24.98 -15.48 9.05
N PRO A 333 24.25 -16.55 9.44
CA PRO A 333 22.88 -16.82 8.99
C PRO A 333 21.88 -15.74 9.45
N LEU A 334 22.21 -14.98 10.49
CA LEU A 334 21.46 -13.83 10.96
C LEU A 334 22.42 -12.66 11.16
N ARG A 335 22.21 -11.55 10.43
CA ARG A 335 23.03 -10.35 10.62
C ARG A 335 22.66 -9.69 11.95
N PRO A 336 23.61 -9.53 12.89
CA PRO A 336 23.34 -8.86 14.14
C PRO A 336 22.92 -7.40 13.91
N GLN A 337 21.88 -6.97 14.61
CA GLN A 337 21.34 -5.62 14.57
C GLN A 337 21.45 -4.95 15.93
N ILE A 338 21.75 -3.65 15.90
CA ILE A 338 21.76 -2.77 17.05
C ILE A 338 20.65 -1.74 16.80
N ILE A 339 19.67 -1.67 17.69
CA ILE A 339 18.54 -0.74 17.56
C ILE A 339 18.62 0.24 18.74
N PRO A 340 18.84 1.54 18.49
CA PRO A 340 18.88 2.55 19.54
C PRO A 340 17.47 2.93 20.02
N ASP A 341 17.24 2.86 21.32
CA ASP A 341 16.10 3.46 22.01
C ASP A 341 16.58 4.75 22.70
N LEU A 342 16.47 5.87 21.97
CA LEU A 342 16.89 7.20 22.43
C LEU A 342 16.03 7.72 23.59
N LEU A 343 14.75 7.35 23.64
CA LEU A 343 13.82 7.80 24.68
C LEU A 343 14.07 7.08 26.01
N GLY A 344 14.38 5.77 25.94
CA GLY A 344 14.68 4.95 27.11
C GLY A 344 16.17 4.88 27.49
N ASN A 345 17.04 5.58 26.76
CA ASN A 345 18.51 5.44 26.80
C ASN A 345 18.95 3.97 26.85
N SER A 346 18.39 3.16 25.96
CA SER A 346 18.62 1.72 25.90
C SER A 346 19.08 1.27 24.51
N LEU A 347 19.86 0.20 24.45
CA LEU A 347 20.24 -0.48 23.21
C LEU A 347 19.51 -1.81 23.15
N ILE A 348 18.89 -2.11 22.02
CA ILE A 348 18.35 -3.44 21.74
C ILE A 348 19.34 -4.13 20.82
N LEU A 349 19.89 -5.24 21.29
CA LEU A 349 20.82 -6.09 20.57
C LEU A 349 20.05 -7.31 20.08
N GLU A 350 20.07 -7.54 18.77
CA GLU A 350 19.47 -8.70 18.13
C GLU A 350 20.54 -9.42 17.32
N GLY A 351 20.62 -10.75 17.41
CA GLY A 351 21.65 -11.49 16.71
C GLY A 351 21.66 -12.95 17.07
N SER A 352 22.66 -13.66 16.56
CA SER A 352 23.02 -14.95 17.14
C SER A 352 23.43 -14.76 18.61
N LYS A 353 23.24 -15.80 19.42
CA LYS A 353 23.67 -15.79 20.83
C LYS A 353 25.13 -15.33 21.01
N THR A 354 26.04 -15.76 20.14
CA THR A 354 27.46 -15.41 20.22
C THR A 354 27.71 -13.93 19.90
N HIS A 355 26.99 -13.35 18.93
CA HIS A 355 27.11 -11.92 18.60
C HIS A 355 26.50 -11.04 19.69
N VAL A 356 25.36 -11.44 20.26
CA VAL A 356 24.68 -10.69 21.33
C VAL A 356 25.47 -10.72 22.63
N ASP A 357 26.00 -11.89 23.03
CA ASP A 357 26.84 -12.02 24.23
C ASP A 357 28.13 -11.19 24.11
N TRP A 358 28.68 -11.06 22.90
CA TRP A 358 29.84 -10.22 22.68
C TRP A 358 29.50 -8.73 22.74
N LEU A 359 28.41 -8.29 22.11
CA LEU A 359 27.93 -6.91 22.18
C LEU A 359 27.57 -6.52 23.63
N GLU A 360 26.99 -7.44 24.40
CA GLU A 360 26.69 -7.24 25.81
C GLU A 360 27.94 -7.10 26.69
N LYS A 361 29.07 -7.76 26.34
CA LYS A 361 30.35 -7.59 27.04
C LYS A 361 31.10 -6.31 26.68
N LEU A 362 30.80 -5.72 25.52
CA LEU A 362 31.43 -4.48 25.05
C LEU A 362 30.81 -3.23 25.66
N VAL A 363 29.52 -3.29 25.99
CA VAL A 363 28.72 -2.23 26.61
C VAL A 363 28.89 -2.25 28.12
#